data_AF-A0A7V9GIQ9-F1
#
_entry.id   AF-A0A7V9GIQ9-F1
#
_cell.length_a   1.000
_cell.length_b   1.000
_cell.length_c   1.000
_cell.angle_alpha   90.00
_cell.angle_beta   90.00
_cell.angle_gamma   90.00
#
_symmetry.space_group_name_H-M   'P 1'
#
loop_
_entity.id
_entity.type
_entity.pdbx_description
1 polymer ?
#
loop_
_entity_poly.entity_id
_entity_poly.type
_entity_poly.pdbx_seq_one_letter_code
_entity_poly.pdbx_strand_id
1 'polypeptide(L)'
;GVDESPGEVVFDHGERYKEYRGMGSLGAMKARSFSKDRYFQGDVREEDKLVPEGIEGRVPYKGPVANVLHQLVGGLRAAMGYCGTPTVADLKTRARFVRITAAGLRESHPHDVTITAQAPNYFG
;
A
#
# COMPACT_ATOMS: atom_id res chain seq x y z
N GLY A 1 -2.82 7.26 3.01
CA GLY A 1 -2.76 8.65 3.49
C GLY A 1 -2.97 9.61 2.37
N VAL A 2 -4.13 9.56 1.72
CA VAL A 2 -4.55 10.59 0.74
C VAL A 2 -5.66 11.43 1.35
N ASP A 3 -5.96 12.58 0.75
CA ASP A 3 -7.01 13.49 1.25
C ASP A 3 -8.36 12.79 1.39
N GLU A 4 -8.70 11.96 0.42
CA GLU A 4 -9.98 11.26 0.30
C GLU A 4 -10.08 10.04 1.23
N SER A 5 -8.97 9.60 1.83
CA SER A 5 -9.00 8.51 2.80
C SER A 5 -9.51 9.00 4.15
N PRO A 6 -10.27 8.19 4.92
CA PRO A 6 -10.76 8.58 6.24
C PRO A 6 -9.64 8.94 7.23
N GLY A 7 -10.02 9.63 8.31
CA GLY A 7 -9.10 10.06 9.37
C GLY A 7 -8.43 11.40 9.08
N GLU A 8 -7.89 12.01 10.13
CA GLU A 8 -7.21 13.30 10.05
C GLU A 8 -5.74 13.16 9.64
N VAL A 9 -5.15 14.25 9.17
CA VAL A 9 -3.70 14.34 8.95
C VAL A 9 -3.03 14.65 10.28
N VAL A 10 -2.13 13.76 10.70
CA VAL A 10 -1.34 13.91 11.93
C VAL A 10 0.04 14.42 11.56
N PHE A 11 0.55 15.37 12.34
CA PHE A 11 1.92 15.85 12.23
C PHE A 11 2.79 15.16 13.26
N ASP A 12 3.88 14.53 12.82
CA ASP A 12 4.83 13.87 13.71
C ASP A 12 6.26 14.03 13.19
N HIS A 13 7.19 14.43 14.06
CA HIS A 13 8.61 14.61 13.74
C HIS A 13 8.89 15.40 12.44
N GLY A 14 8.10 16.43 12.14
CA GLY A 14 8.30 17.26 10.94
C GLY A 14 7.59 16.75 9.69
N GLU A 15 6.98 15.57 9.75
CA GLU A 15 6.32 14.93 8.62
C GLU A 15 4.81 14.77 8.85
N ARG A 16 4.07 14.69 7.74
CA ARG A 16 2.62 14.49 7.76
C ARG A 16 2.29 13.03 7.50
N TYR A 17 1.37 12.49 8.28
CA TYR A 17 0.92 11.11 8.23
C TYR A 17 -0.61 11.02 8.26
N LYS A 18 -1.14 9.87 7.85
CA LYS A 18 -2.51 9.45 8.20
C LYS A 18 -2.47 8.08 8.85
N GLU A 19 -3.40 7.84 9.76
CA GLU A 19 -3.60 6.51 10.36
C GLU A 19 -3.96 5.48 9.29
N TYR A 20 -3.45 4.26 9.48
CA TYR A 20 -3.74 3.11 8.65
C TYR A 20 -3.73 1.86 9.51
N ARG A 21 -4.81 1.07 9.42
CA ARG A 21 -4.93 -0.17 10.19
C ARG A 21 -5.54 -1.29 9.38
N GLY A 22 -5.11 -2.51 9.66
CA GLY A 22 -5.77 -3.71 9.16
C GLY A 22 -7.14 -3.89 9.81
N MET A 23 -8.13 -4.42 9.08
CA MET A 23 -9.47 -4.64 9.65
C MET A 23 -9.49 -5.70 10.76
N GLY A 24 -8.47 -6.56 10.82
CA GLY A 24 -8.25 -7.55 11.89
C GLY A 24 -7.41 -7.02 13.04
N SER A 25 -7.17 -5.70 13.12
CA SER A 25 -6.52 -5.09 14.28
C SER A 25 -7.47 -4.97 15.46
N LEU A 26 -6.93 -4.85 16.67
CA LEU A 26 -7.74 -4.70 17.89
C LEU A 26 -8.68 -3.50 17.82
N GLY A 27 -8.19 -2.32 17.43
CA GLY A 27 -9.01 -1.12 17.30
C GLY A 27 -10.05 -1.20 16.20
N ALA A 28 -9.82 -1.97 15.13
CA ALA A 28 -10.83 -2.23 14.10
C ALA A 28 -11.91 -3.21 14.58
N MET A 29 -11.52 -4.27 15.28
CA MET A 29 -12.44 -5.28 15.84
C MET A 29 -13.26 -4.76 17.03
N LYS A 30 -12.71 -3.85 17.83
CA LYS A 30 -13.43 -3.14 18.90
C LYS A 30 -14.45 -2.16 18.34
N ALA A 31 -14.09 -1.42 17.29
CA ALA A 31 -14.93 -0.36 16.74
C ALA A 31 -16.14 -0.88 15.92
N ARG A 32 -16.07 -2.07 15.33
CA ARG A 32 -17.16 -2.61 14.48
C ARG A 32 -17.36 -4.11 14.68
N SER A 33 -18.55 -4.51 15.11
CA SER A 33 -18.97 -5.91 15.25
C SER A 33 -18.76 -6.73 13.98
N PHE A 34 -19.07 -6.18 12.80
CA PHE A 34 -18.87 -6.85 11.51
C PHE A 34 -17.39 -7.15 11.20
N SER A 35 -16.43 -6.46 11.83
CA SER A 35 -15.03 -6.82 11.67
C SER A 35 -14.75 -8.15 12.36
N LYS A 36 -15.25 -8.35 13.58
CA LYS A 36 -15.09 -9.61 14.33
C LYS A 36 -15.63 -10.82 13.56
N ASP A 37 -16.83 -10.70 13.00
CA ASP A 37 -17.49 -11.80 12.27
C ASP A 37 -16.67 -12.27 11.06
N ARG A 38 -16.02 -11.35 10.34
CA ARG A 38 -15.18 -11.69 9.17
C ARG A 38 -13.87 -12.38 9.53
N TYR A 39 -13.39 -12.19 10.76
CA TYR A 39 -12.20 -12.88 11.29
C TYR A 39 -12.60 -14.05 12.20
N PHE A 40 -13.84 -14.52 12.12
CA PHE A 40 -14.35 -15.66 12.90
C PHE A 40 -14.24 -15.47 14.43
N GLN A 41 -14.29 -14.21 14.88
CA GLN A 41 -14.22 -13.82 16.30
C GLN A 41 -15.54 -13.20 16.79
N GLY A 42 -16.65 -13.43 16.07
CA GLY A 42 -17.98 -12.89 16.38
C GLY A 42 -18.50 -13.29 17.77
N ASP A 43 -18.23 -14.54 18.18
CA ASP A 43 -18.65 -15.07 19.48
C ASP A 43 -17.74 -14.65 20.65
N VAL A 44 -16.63 -13.96 20.37
CA VAL A 44 -15.69 -13.48 21.38
C VAL A 44 -16.23 -12.20 22.02
N ARG A 45 -16.87 -12.39 23.18
CA ARG A 45 -17.50 -11.32 23.97
C ARG A 45 -16.49 -10.45 24.72
N GLU A 46 -15.40 -11.04 25.19
CA GLU A 46 -14.34 -10.33 25.92
C GLU A 46 -13.30 -9.78 24.95
N GLU A 47 -13.11 -8.47 24.95
CA GLU A 47 -12.17 -7.81 24.03
C GLU A 47 -10.72 -8.26 24.22
N ASP A 48 -10.33 -8.61 25.45
CA ASP A 48 -8.98 -9.05 25.80
C ASP A 48 -8.67 -10.47 25.30
N LYS A 49 -9.68 -11.21 24.82
CA LYS A 49 -9.54 -12.54 24.21
C LYS A 49 -9.48 -12.48 22.68
N LEU A 50 -9.55 -11.30 22.07
CA LEU A 50 -9.41 -11.16 20.63
C LEU A 50 -7.97 -11.47 20.19
N VAL A 51 -7.81 -12.22 19.12
CA VAL A 51 -6.51 -12.55 18.51
C VAL A 51 -6.35 -11.67 17.26
N PRO A 52 -5.54 -10.60 17.30
CA PRO A 52 -5.42 -9.70 16.15
C PRO A 52 -4.58 -10.32 15.02
N GLU A 53 -5.08 -10.22 13.80
CA GLU A 53 -4.39 -10.59 12.55
C GLU A 53 -3.94 -9.34 11.77
N GLY A 54 -4.24 -8.15 12.29
CA GLY A 54 -3.87 -6.86 11.69
C GLY A 54 -3.14 -5.97 12.68
N ILE A 55 -2.25 -5.12 12.13
CA ILE A 55 -1.56 -4.08 12.88
C ILE A 55 -2.21 -2.72 12.66
N GLU A 56 -1.93 -1.79 13.56
CA GLU A 56 -2.28 -0.39 13.46
C GLU A 56 -1.00 0.42 13.33
N GLY A 57 -1.02 1.42 12.48
CA GLY A 57 0.13 2.27 12.27
C GLY A 57 -0.25 3.52 11.48
N ARG A 58 0.76 4.11 10.85
CA ARG A 58 0.61 5.32 10.07
C ARG A 58 1.36 5.20 8.76
N VAL A 59 0.85 5.90 7.74
CA VAL A 59 1.49 5.98 6.43
C VAL A 59 1.72 7.45 6.08
N PRO A 60 2.81 7.78 5.35
CA PRO A 60 3.06 9.15 4.92
C PRO A 60 1.86 9.74 4.17
N TYR A 61 1.62 11.03 4.40
CA TYR A 61 0.61 11.79 3.69
C TYR A 61 1.07 12.07 2.26
N LYS A 62 0.20 11.77 1.29
CA LYS A 62 0.49 11.80 -0.15
C LYS A 62 -0.31 12.89 -0.91
N GLY A 63 -1.12 13.69 -0.21
CA GLY A 63 -2.02 14.65 -0.85
C GLY A 63 -3.21 14.00 -1.56
N PRO A 64 -3.74 14.62 -2.62
CA PRO A 64 -4.91 14.12 -3.33
C PRO A 64 -4.67 12.76 -3.99
N VAL A 65 -5.67 11.89 -3.99
CA VAL A 65 -5.59 10.55 -4.61
C VAL A 65 -5.29 10.63 -6.11
N ALA A 66 -5.72 11.70 -6.76
CA ALA A 66 -5.47 11.94 -8.19
C ALA A 66 -3.98 11.90 -8.53
N ASN A 67 -3.10 12.45 -7.67
CA ASN A 67 -1.66 12.45 -7.89
C ASN A 67 -1.08 11.03 -7.82
N VAL A 68 -1.53 10.24 -6.83
CA VAL A 68 -1.13 8.85 -6.66
C VAL A 68 -1.58 8.01 -7.86
N LEU A 69 -2.84 8.16 -8.29
CA LEU A 69 -3.38 7.45 -9.45
C LEU A 69 -2.65 7.80 -10.74
N HIS A 70 -2.32 9.07 -10.95
CA HIS A 70 -1.56 9.51 -12.12
C HIS A 70 -0.22 8.76 -12.23
N GLN A 71 0.54 8.68 -11.13
CA GLN A 71 1.82 7.98 -11.10
C GLN A 71 1.66 6.46 -11.29
N LEU A 72 0.69 5.83 -10.64
CA LEU A 72 0.43 4.39 -10.78
C LEU A 72 0.02 4.01 -12.20
N VAL A 73 -0.90 4.78 -12.80
CA VAL A 73 -1.35 4.57 -14.18
C VAL A 73 -0.21 4.87 -15.16
N GLY A 74 0.61 5.89 -14.90
CA GLY A 74 1.81 6.18 -15.69
C GLY A 74 2.78 5.00 -15.72
N GLY A 75 3.09 4.41 -14.56
CA GLY A 75 3.93 3.21 -14.47
C GLY A 75 3.36 2.00 -15.20
N LEU A 76 2.05 1.76 -15.06
CA LEU A 76 1.36 0.68 -15.79
C LEU A 76 1.44 0.88 -17.31
N ARG A 77 1.20 2.11 -17.79
CA ARG A 77 1.27 2.43 -19.23
C ARG A 77 2.69 2.26 -19.78
N ALA A 78 3.72 2.66 -19.03
CA ALA A 78 5.11 2.42 -19.40
C ALA A 78 5.42 0.92 -19.52
N ALA A 79 5.00 0.12 -18.53
CA ALA A 79 5.15 -1.34 -18.57
C ALA A 79 4.43 -1.98 -19.77
N MET A 80 3.20 -1.55 -20.05
CA MET A 80 2.44 -1.97 -21.24
C MET A 80 3.16 -1.59 -22.55
N GLY A 81 3.84 -0.45 -22.58
CA GLY A 81 4.71 -0.03 -23.68
C GLY A 81 5.89 -0.99 -23.89
N TYR A 82 6.64 -1.31 -22.82
CA TYR A 82 7.74 -2.28 -22.88
C TYR A 82 7.28 -3.68 -23.32
N CYS A 83 6.07 -4.10 -22.92
CA CYS A 83 5.51 -5.40 -23.31
C CYS A 83 4.81 -5.40 -24.68
N GLY A 84 4.63 -4.26 -25.34
CA GLY A 84 3.91 -4.17 -26.61
C GLY A 84 2.42 -4.56 -26.51
N THR A 85 1.78 -4.21 -25.40
CA THR A 85 0.39 -4.61 -25.08
C THR A 85 -0.54 -3.40 -25.05
N PRO A 86 -1.44 -3.21 -26.04
CA PRO A 86 -2.34 -2.06 -26.11
C PRO A 86 -3.48 -2.11 -25.10
N THR A 87 -3.80 -3.29 -24.52
CA THR A 87 -4.87 -3.45 -23.54
C THR A 87 -4.39 -4.18 -22.28
N VAL A 88 -5.13 -4.04 -21.19
CA VAL A 88 -4.88 -4.78 -19.94
C VAL A 88 -5.10 -6.29 -20.15
N ALA A 89 -6.04 -6.69 -21.02
CA ALA A 89 -6.27 -8.10 -21.36
C ALA A 89 -5.05 -8.69 -22.10
N ASP A 90 -4.47 -7.91 -23.01
CA ASP A 90 -3.25 -8.30 -23.73
C ASP A 90 -2.08 -8.43 -22.77
N LEU A 91 -1.91 -7.50 -21.82
CA LEU A 91 -0.85 -7.58 -20.82
C LEU A 91 -0.98 -8.87 -20.00
N LYS A 92 -2.19 -9.22 -19.56
CA LYS A 92 -2.44 -10.44 -18.77
C LYS A 92 -2.12 -11.74 -19.51
N THR A 93 -2.26 -11.76 -20.83
CA THR A 93 -2.12 -13.00 -21.64
C THR A 93 -0.78 -13.10 -22.37
N ARG A 94 -0.16 -11.96 -22.71
CA ARG A 94 1.06 -11.92 -23.55
C ARG A 94 2.32 -11.53 -22.78
N ALA A 95 2.21 -10.93 -21.59
CA ALA A 95 3.38 -10.61 -20.78
C ALA A 95 4.13 -11.90 -20.38
N ARG A 96 5.46 -11.82 -20.34
CA ARG A 96 6.31 -12.90 -19.86
C ARG A 96 7.07 -12.43 -18.64
N PHE A 97 7.06 -13.26 -17.60
CA PHE A 97 7.84 -13.04 -16.41
C PHE A 97 9.14 -13.84 -16.49
N VAL A 98 10.18 -13.28 -15.88
CA VAL A 98 11.44 -13.96 -15.63
C VAL A 98 11.63 -14.08 -14.13
N ARG A 99 12.16 -15.22 -13.68
CA ARG A 99 12.53 -15.39 -12.28
C ARG A 99 13.86 -14.71 -12.03
N ILE A 100 13.90 -13.84 -11.02
CA ILE A 100 15.12 -13.16 -10.59
C ILE A 100 15.60 -13.70 -9.23
N THR A 101 16.86 -13.46 -8.91
CA THR A 101 17.44 -13.72 -7.58
C THR A 101 17.28 -12.50 -6.68
N ALA A 102 17.62 -12.63 -5.40
CA ALA A 102 17.67 -11.49 -4.49
C ALA A 102 18.69 -10.42 -4.94
N ALA A 103 19.80 -10.83 -5.58
CA ALA A 103 20.77 -9.91 -6.14
C ALA A 103 20.16 -9.11 -7.32
N GLY A 104 19.41 -9.77 -8.21
CA GLY A 104 18.70 -9.08 -9.30
C GLY A 104 17.61 -8.12 -8.79
N LEU A 105 16.97 -8.43 -7.65
CA LEU A 105 16.04 -7.50 -7.01
C LEU A 105 16.77 -6.26 -6.51
N ARG A 106 17.93 -6.41 -5.84
CA ARG A 106 18.75 -5.28 -5.40
C ARG A 106 19.21 -4.41 -6.57
N GLU A 107 19.63 -5.05 -7.66
CA GLU A 107 20.01 -4.38 -8.91
C GLU A 107 18.84 -3.60 -9.54
N SER A 108 17.59 -4.06 -9.36
CA SER A 108 16.41 -3.39 -9.92
C SER A 108 16.06 -2.07 -9.21
N HIS A 109 16.47 -1.90 -7.95
CA HIS A 109 16.31 -0.65 -7.20
C HIS A 109 17.52 0.28 -7.45
N PRO A 110 17.41 1.62 -7.27
CA PRO A 110 18.57 2.49 -7.24
C PRO A 110 19.60 1.95 -6.22
N HIS A 111 20.83 1.76 -6.70
CA HIS A 111 21.94 1.23 -5.91
C HIS A 111 23.21 2.02 -6.24
N ASP A 112 24.14 2.05 -5.28
CA ASP A 112 25.44 2.73 -5.37
C ASP A 112 25.37 4.25 -5.68
N VAL A 113 24.24 4.87 -5.31
CA VAL A 113 24.01 6.33 -5.39
C VAL A 113 23.23 6.83 -4.18
N THR A 114 23.43 8.10 -3.82
CA THR A 114 22.64 8.79 -2.79
C THR A 114 21.48 9.54 -3.44
N ILE A 115 20.25 9.21 -3.07
CA ILE A 115 19.04 9.92 -3.51
C ILE A 115 19.01 11.30 -2.82
N THR A 116 19.06 12.38 -3.60
CA THR A 116 19.06 13.77 -3.10
C THR A 116 17.69 14.44 -3.16
N ALA A 117 16.76 13.90 -3.96
CA ALA A 117 15.40 14.38 -4.10
C ALA A 117 14.45 13.20 -4.25
N GLN A 118 13.32 13.24 -3.54
CA GLN A 118 12.32 12.18 -3.63
C GLN A 118 11.57 12.23 -4.96
N ALA A 119 11.54 11.10 -5.65
CA ALA A 119 10.70 10.93 -6.83
C ALA A 119 9.24 10.69 -6.40
N PRO A 120 8.26 11.18 -7.17
CA PRO A 120 6.84 11.07 -6.81
C PRO A 120 6.28 9.64 -6.85
N ASN A 121 7.00 8.71 -7.47
CA ASN A 121 6.58 7.33 -7.71
C ASN A 121 7.54 6.27 -7.14
N TYR A 122 8.59 6.69 -6.42
CA TYR A 122 9.57 5.78 -5.84
C TYR A 122 9.81 6.13 -4.37
N PHE A 123 9.44 5.21 -3.49
CA PHE A 123 9.56 5.34 -2.04
C PHE A 123 10.41 4.18 -1.55
N GLY A 124 11.60 4.46 -1.04
CA GLY A 124 12.57 3.45 -0.59
C GLY A 124 13.92 4.08 -0.31
#